data_AF-A0A7K2VW79-F1
#
_entry.id   AF-A0A7K2VW79-F1
#
_cell.length_a   1.000
_cell.length_b   1.000
_cell.length_c   1.000
_cell.angle_alpha   90.00
_cell.angle_beta   90.00
_cell.angle_gamma   90.00
#
_symmetry.space_group_name_H-M   'P 1'
#
loop_
_entity.id
_entity.type
_entity.pdbx_description
1 polymer ?
#
loop_
_entity_poly.entity_id
_entity_poly.type
_entity_poly.pdbx_seq_one_letter_code
_entity_poly.pdbx_strand_id
1 'polypeptide(L)'
;MIARTARTARTPRTASFGLAAAVTRTASTLLRVAAPGGRDRCERKNHAGRTVEWYAGPASAVAGALAAGRIRPAAGAAVLVAGACGAYDDIAGAGDPRRGFRAHLGALRDGEVTSGAVKLFGISAAAPVAGAMLEERPLDKVLAGVVIAGTAHLVNLVDVRPGRAAGAVLAPAAPGLLRKGPAGEPAA
;
A
#
# COMPACT_ATOMS: atom_id res chain seq x y z
N MET A 1 -4.35 30.00 -34.60
CA MET A 1 -4.06 28.55 -34.49
C MET A 1 -4.37 28.13 -33.05
N ILE A 2 -5.56 27.58 -32.80
CA ILE A 2 -6.06 27.28 -31.45
C ILE A 2 -5.59 25.89 -31.06
N ALA A 3 -4.74 25.79 -30.03
CA ALA A 3 -4.32 24.52 -29.46
C ALA A 3 -5.54 23.83 -28.81
N ARG A 4 -6.03 22.75 -29.45
CA ARG A 4 -7.00 21.82 -28.85
C ARG A 4 -6.30 21.12 -27.69
N THR A 5 -6.58 21.58 -26.46
CA THR A 5 -6.28 20.81 -25.25
C THR A 5 -7.10 19.53 -25.31
N ALA A 6 -6.45 18.39 -25.52
CA ALA A 6 -7.10 17.09 -25.43
C ALA A 6 -7.63 16.93 -23.98
N ARG A 7 -8.94 17.15 -23.78
CA ARG A 7 -9.61 16.73 -22.55
C ARG A 7 -9.57 15.22 -22.53
N THR A 8 -8.65 14.65 -21.76
CA THR A 8 -8.70 13.25 -21.38
C THR A 8 -10.07 12.99 -20.75
N ALA A 9 -10.87 12.15 -21.40
CA ALA A 9 -12.19 11.78 -20.91
C ALA A 9 -12.01 11.15 -19.51
N ARG A 10 -12.48 11.84 -18.47
CA ARG A 10 -12.36 11.37 -17.09
C ARG A 10 -13.34 10.21 -16.88
N THR A 11 -12.83 9.09 -16.38
CA THR A 11 -13.65 7.94 -16.01
C THR A 11 -14.57 8.34 -14.85
N PRO A 12 -15.87 8.04 -14.88
CA PRO A 12 -16.77 8.36 -13.77
C PRO A 12 -16.32 7.61 -12.50
N ARG A 13 -16.45 8.25 -11.33
CA ARG A 13 -15.99 7.70 -10.03
C ARG A 13 -16.52 6.29 -9.76
N THR A 14 -17.78 6.04 -10.12
CA THR A 14 -18.41 4.72 -10.03
C THR A 14 -17.68 3.65 -10.83
N ALA A 15 -17.21 3.98 -12.03
CA ALA A 15 -16.39 3.10 -12.85
C ALA A 15 -14.99 2.91 -12.25
N SER A 16 -14.38 3.94 -11.64
CA SER A 16 -13.11 3.79 -10.93
C SER A 16 -13.21 2.86 -9.72
N PHE A 17 -14.27 3.01 -8.89
CA PHE A 17 -14.53 2.11 -7.78
C PHE A 17 -14.85 0.68 -8.24
N GLY A 18 -15.67 0.54 -9.29
CA GLY A 18 -15.99 -0.76 -9.88
C GLY A 18 -14.74 -1.45 -10.42
N LEU A 19 -13.86 -0.72 -11.11
CA LEU A 19 -12.58 -1.25 -11.60
C LEU A 19 -11.65 -1.64 -10.46
N ALA A 20 -11.53 -0.82 -9.41
CA ALA A 20 -10.73 -1.16 -8.24
C ALA A 20 -11.25 -2.43 -7.56
N ALA A 21 -12.57 -2.56 -7.37
CA ALA A 21 -13.18 -3.75 -6.80
C ALA A 21 -12.94 -4.99 -7.68
N ALA A 22 -13.07 -4.86 -9.01
CA ALA A 22 -12.80 -5.93 -9.96
C ALA A 22 -11.33 -6.38 -9.90
N VAL A 23 -10.37 -5.43 -9.94
CA VAL A 23 -8.94 -5.74 -9.83
C VAL A 23 -8.62 -6.43 -8.51
N THR A 24 -9.09 -5.91 -7.38
CA THR A 24 -8.87 -6.53 -6.06
C THR A 24 -9.47 -7.92 -6.01
N ARG A 25 -10.67 -8.13 -6.58
CA ARG A 25 -11.32 -9.44 -6.61
C ARG A 25 -10.52 -10.43 -7.46
N THR A 26 -10.13 -10.04 -8.67
CA THR A 26 -9.35 -10.88 -9.59
C THR A 26 -7.97 -11.21 -9.01
N ALA A 27 -7.26 -10.22 -8.47
CA ALA A 27 -5.97 -10.45 -7.80
C ALA A 27 -6.12 -11.40 -6.60
N SER A 28 -7.17 -11.22 -5.79
CA SER A 28 -7.47 -12.12 -4.66
C SER A 28 -7.74 -13.56 -5.12
N THR A 29 -8.48 -13.75 -6.23
CA THR A 29 -8.76 -15.08 -6.76
C THR A 29 -7.52 -15.74 -7.34
N LEU A 30 -6.68 -14.98 -8.06
CA LEU A 30 -5.44 -15.49 -8.63
C LEU A 30 -4.46 -15.90 -7.53
N LEU A 31 -4.33 -15.10 -6.47
CA LEU A 31 -3.49 -15.43 -5.32
C LEU A 31 -4.00 -16.66 -4.57
N ARG A 32 -5.33 -16.83 -4.43
CA ARG A 32 -5.92 -18.05 -3.85
C ARG A 32 -5.62 -19.30 -4.66
N VAL A 33 -5.69 -19.20 -5.99
CA VAL A 33 -5.39 -20.32 -6.90
C VAL A 33 -3.90 -20.65 -6.88
N ALA A 34 -3.04 -19.63 -6.93
CA ALA A 34 -1.60 -19.82 -6.87
C ALA A 34 -1.12 -20.33 -5.50
N ALA A 35 -1.82 -19.95 -4.42
CA ALA A 35 -1.49 -20.25 -3.02
C ALA A 35 0.02 -20.16 -2.74
N PRO A 36 0.65 -18.97 -2.87
CA PRO A 36 2.09 -18.83 -2.73
C PRO A 36 2.56 -19.33 -1.36
N GLY A 37 3.41 -20.36 -1.35
CA GLY A 37 3.89 -20.98 -0.11
C GLY A 37 2.95 -22.01 0.53
N GLY A 38 1.84 -22.38 -0.13
CA GLY A 38 0.88 -23.39 0.33
C GLY A 38 -0.30 -22.82 1.12
N ARG A 39 -1.44 -23.51 1.12
CA ARG A 39 -2.70 -23.05 1.74
C ARG A 39 -2.58 -22.83 3.24
N ASP A 40 -1.82 -23.68 3.94
CA ASP A 40 -1.63 -23.58 5.39
C ASP A 40 -0.88 -22.32 5.80
N ARG A 41 0.07 -21.86 4.96
CA ARG A 41 0.74 -20.57 5.15
C ARG A 41 -0.15 -19.39 4.77
N CYS A 42 -1.23 -19.67 4.04
CA CYS A 42 -2.14 -18.66 3.56
C CYS A 42 -3.39 -18.44 4.42
N GLU A 43 -3.53 -19.22 5.47
CA GLU A 43 -4.61 -19.13 6.43
C GLU A 43 -4.06 -18.74 7.79
N ARG A 44 -4.71 -17.78 8.46
CA ARG A 44 -4.41 -17.44 9.84
C ARG A 44 -5.69 -17.29 10.65
N LYS A 45 -5.61 -17.49 11.96
CA LYS A 45 -6.71 -17.18 12.87
C LYS A 45 -6.66 -15.70 13.23
N ASN A 46 -7.77 -15.01 13.06
CA ASN A 46 -7.89 -13.63 13.53
C ASN A 46 -8.15 -13.57 15.05
N HIS A 47 -8.17 -12.37 15.62
CA HIS A 47 -8.49 -12.10 17.04
C HIS A 47 -9.85 -12.68 17.51
N ALA A 48 -10.75 -13.03 16.59
CA ALA A 48 -12.06 -13.63 16.87
C ALA A 48 -12.08 -15.15 16.58
N GLY A 49 -10.92 -15.80 16.41
CA GLY A 49 -10.80 -17.24 16.15
C GLY A 49 -11.28 -17.68 14.76
N ARG A 50 -11.62 -16.75 13.86
CA ARG A 50 -12.04 -17.08 12.49
C ARG A 50 -10.83 -17.25 11.60
N THR A 51 -10.86 -18.28 10.75
CA THR A 51 -9.88 -18.43 9.68
C THR A 51 -10.05 -17.29 8.69
N VAL A 52 -8.97 -16.56 8.43
CA VAL A 52 -8.90 -15.51 7.44
C VAL A 52 -7.70 -15.74 6.54
N GLU A 53 -7.86 -15.37 5.28
CA GLU A 53 -6.80 -15.44 4.29
C GLU A 53 -6.07 -14.09 4.22
N TRP A 54 -4.76 -14.08 3.95
CA TRP A 54 -3.95 -12.85 3.89
C TRP A 54 -3.99 -12.12 2.52
N TYR A 55 -4.56 -12.74 1.47
CA TYR A 55 -4.50 -12.23 0.09
C TYR A 55 -5.12 -10.84 -0.13
N ALA A 56 -5.99 -10.39 0.79
CA ALA A 56 -6.65 -9.10 0.67
C ALA A 56 -5.67 -7.92 0.64
N GLY A 57 -4.56 -8.01 1.39
CA GLY A 57 -3.52 -6.98 1.41
C GLY A 57 -2.84 -6.80 0.05
N PRO A 58 -2.15 -7.83 -0.48
CA PRO A 58 -1.50 -7.77 -1.79
C PRO A 58 -2.48 -7.44 -2.93
N ALA A 59 -3.69 -7.99 -2.90
CA ALA A 59 -4.70 -7.68 -3.92
C ALA A 59 -5.11 -6.20 -3.91
N SER A 60 -5.29 -5.62 -2.72
CA SER A 60 -5.60 -4.19 -2.58
C SER A 60 -4.40 -3.31 -2.97
N ALA A 61 -3.18 -3.76 -2.71
CA ALA A 61 -1.96 -3.06 -3.13
C ALA A 61 -1.83 -3.01 -4.66
N VAL A 62 -2.15 -4.10 -5.38
CA VAL A 62 -2.18 -4.10 -6.85
C VAL A 62 -3.22 -3.11 -7.39
N ALA A 63 -4.43 -3.11 -6.85
CA ALA A 63 -5.47 -2.17 -7.25
C ALA A 63 -5.06 -0.71 -6.97
N GLY A 64 -4.51 -0.44 -5.79
CA GLY A 64 -4.00 0.87 -5.39
C GLY A 64 -2.84 1.34 -6.27
N ALA A 65 -1.90 0.45 -6.60
CA ALA A 65 -0.78 0.75 -7.47
C ALA A 65 -1.22 1.09 -8.89
N LEU A 66 -2.17 0.34 -9.46
CA LEU A 66 -2.72 0.65 -10.77
C LEU A 66 -3.50 1.97 -10.77
N ALA A 67 -4.22 2.28 -9.69
CA ALA A 67 -4.93 3.55 -9.55
C ALA A 67 -3.95 4.73 -9.45
N ALA A 68 -2.97 4.65 -8.55
CA ALA A 68 -1.97 5.70 -8.33
C ALA A 68 -1.06 5.86 -9.55
N GLY A 69 -0.59 4.76 -10.14
CA GLY A 69 0.34 4.73 -11.26
C GLY A 69 -0.20 5.34 -12.55
N ARG A 70 -1.53 5.38 -12.72
CA ARG A 70 -2.17 6.08 -13.84
C ARG A 70 -1.98 7.59 -13.79
N ILE A 71 -1.83 8.16 -12.60
CA ILE A 71 -1.66 9.61 -12.40
C ILE A 71 -0.19 9.91 -12.16
N ARG A 72 0.45 9.13 -11.28
CA ARG A 72 1.83 9.31 -10.82
C ARG A 72 2.52 7.93 -10.80
N PRO A 73 3.24 7.53 -11.87
CA PRO A 73 3.89 6.22 -11.97
C PRO A 73 4.77 5.88 -10.76
N ALA A 74 5.50 6.87 -10.22
CA ALA A 74 6.34 6.71 -9.04
C ALA A 74 5.55 6.33 -7.77
N ALA A 75 4.35 6.90 -7.57
CA ALA A 75 3.47 6.55 -6.47
C ALA A 75 2.94 5.11 -6.64
N GLY A 76 2.57 4.72 -7.86
CA GLY A 76 2.18 3.35 -8.17
C GLY A 76 3.29 2.34 -7.86
N ALA A 77 4.53 2.64 -8.26
CA ALA A 77 5.70 1.82 -7.96
C ALA A 77 5.96 1.70 -6.46
N ALA A 78 5.87 2.81 -5.70
CA ALA A 78 6.02 2.79 -4.24
C ALA A 78 4.98 1.89 -3.55
N VAL A 79 3.72 1.93 -4.00
CA VAL A 79 2.65 1.05 -3.50
C VAL A 79 2.94 -0.42 -3.82
N LEU A 80 3.46 -0.74 -5.02
CA LEU A 80 3.87 -2.11 -5.34
C LEU A 80 5.00 -2.60 -4.46
N VAL A 81 6.03 -1.78 -4.24
CA VAL A 81 7.15 -2.16 -3.36
C VAL A 81 6.65 -2.39 -1.94
N ALA A 82 5.80 -1.51 -1.41
CA ALA A 82 5.23 -1.67 -0.08
C ALA A 82 4.36 -2.94 0.03
N GLY A 83 3.53 -3.21 -0.98
CA GLY A 83 2.72 -4.42 -1.06
C GLY A 83 3.56 -5.70 -1.13
N ALA A 84 4.63 -5.70 -1.94
CA ALA A 84 5.54 -6.83 -2.07
C ALA A 84 6.33 -7.09 -0.77
N CYS A 85 6.82 -6.03 -0.13
CA CYS A 85 7.48 -6.09 1.17
C CYS A 85 6.55 -6.65 2.26
N GLY A 86 5.30 -6.20 2.29
CA GLY A 86 4.28 -6.70 3.21
C GLY A 86 3.94 -8.17 2.96
N ALA A 87 3.73 -8.55 1.70
CA ALA A 87 3.48 -9.94 1.30
C ALA A 87 4.64 -10.87 1.69
N TYR A 88 5.88 -10.42 1.46
CA TYR A 88 7.07 -11.16 1.87
C TYR A 88 7.12 -11.35 3.40
N ASP A 89 6.85 -10.30 4.16
CA ASP A 89 6.80 -10.35 5.63
C ASP A 89 5.70 -11.27 6.16
N ASP A 90 4.52 -11.26 5.54
CA ASP A 90 3.42 -12.15 5.90
C ASP A 90 3.78 -13.64 5.68
N ILE A 91 4.53 -13.95 4.62
CA ILE A 91 4.94 -15.34 4.31
C ILE A 91 6.16 -15.77 5.13
N ALA A 92 7.23 -14.97 5.12
CA ALA A 92 8.50 -15.31 5.74
C ALA A 92 8.48 -15.11 7.26
N GLY A 93 7.64 -14.20 7.76
CA GLY A 93 7.51 -13.85 9.18
C GLY A 93 6.38 -14.55 9.92
N ALA A 94 5.62 -15.45 9.28
CA ALA A 94 4.42 -16.09 9.85
C ALA A 94 4.66 -16.78 11.21
N GLY A 95 5.87 -17.34 11.42
CA GLY A 95 6.27 -17.99 12.66
C GLY A 95 7.14 -17.14 13.59
N ASP A 96 7.50 -15.92 13.19
CA ASP A 96 8.36 -15.07 14.01
C ASP A 96 7.51 -14.39 15.10
N PRO A 97 7.84 -14.54 16.40
CA PRO A 97 7.12 -13.87 17.49
C PRO A 97 7.47 -12.37 17.61
N ARG A 98 8.53 -11.90 16.97
CA ARG A 98 9.01 -10.51 17.08
C ARG A 98 8.02 -9.54 16.44
N ARG A 99 7.74 -8.43 17.13
CA ARG A 99 6.79 -7.40 16.69
C ARG A 99 7.35 -6.01 16.90
N GLY A 100 7.08 -5.13 15.94
CA GLY A 100 7.43 -3.71 16.00
C GLY A 100 8.91 -3.43 15.68
N PHE A 101 9.22 -2.14 15.51
CA PHE A 101 10.54 -1.72 15.03
C PHE A 101 11.67 -2.10 15.97
N ARG A 102 11.47 -1.99 17.30
CA ARG A 102 12.51 -2.31 18.28
C ARG A 102 12.99 -3.75 18.17
N ALA A 103 12.09 -4.70 17.91
CA ALA A 103 12.45 -6.10 17.81
C ALA A 103 13.27 -6.40 16.56
N HIS A 104 12.84 -5.90 15.39
CA HIS A 104 13.55 -6.12 14.12
C HIS A 104 14.87 -5.33 14.03
N LEU A 105 14.90 -4.11 14.56
CA LEU A 105 16.14 -3.33 14.66
C LEU A 105 17.08 -3.86 15.74
N GLY A 106 16.56 -4.56 16.75
CA GLY A 106 17.37 -5.30 17.73
C GLY A 106 18.07 -6.48 17.04
N ALA A 107 17.28 -7.34 16.41
CA ALA A 107 17.78 -8.48 15.64
C ALA A 107 18.83 -8.08 14.60
N LEU A 108 18.63 -6.97 13.89
CA LEU A 108 19.60 -6.47 12.92
C LEU A 108 20.93 -6.06 13.56
N ARG A 109 20.92 -5.48 14.78
CA ARG A 109 22.16 -5.16 15.51
C ARG A 109 22.93 -6.42 15.89
N ASP A 110 22.21 -7.52 16.10
CA ASP A 110 22.78 -8.84 16.37
C ASP A 110 23.16 -9.59 15.07
N GLY A 111 23.07 -8.94 13.90
CA GLY A 111 23.42 -9.48 12.59
C GLY A 111 22.31 -10.30 11.92
N GLU A 112 21.11 -10.36 12.51
CA GLU A 112 19.99 -11.13 11.98
C GLU A 112 19.04 -10.26 11.14
N VAL A 113 18.94 -10.58 9.84
CA VAL A 113 18.01 -9.92 8.93
C VAL A 113 16.66 -10.62 8.98
N THR A 114 15.70 -10.03 9.69
CA THR A 114 14.33 -10.55 9.78
C THR A 114 13.47 -10.07 8.61
N SER A 115 12.37 -10.77 8.30
CA SER A 115 11.41 -10.33 7.27
C SER A 115 10.82 -8.94 7.57
N GLY A 116 10.56 -8.65 8.85
CA GLY A 116 10.09 -7.34 9.29
C GLY A 116 11.11 -6.21 9.06
N ALA A 117 12.42 -6.52 9.11
CA ALA A 117 13.47 -5.58 8.76
C ALA A 117 13.48 -5.33 7.25
N VAL A 118 13.38 -6.39 6.44
CA VAL A 118 13.25 -6.27 4.97
C VAL A 118 12.06 -5.39 4.61
N LYS A 119 10.90 -5.59 5.24
CA LYS A 119 9.73 -4.72 5.02
C LYS A 119 9.99 -3.27 5.41
N LEU A 120 10.56 -3.07 6.60
CA LEU A 120 10.88 -1.75 7.12
C LEU A 120 11.80 -0.97 6.17
N PHE A 121 12.91 -1.58 5.76
CA PHE A 121 13.89 -0.93 4.91
C PHE A 121 13.43 -0.84 3.45
N GLY A 122 12.76 -1.86 2.92
CA GLY A 122 12.25 -1.84 1.55
C GLY A 122 11.25 -0.71 1.32
N ILE A 123 10.31 -0.52 2.24
CA ILE A 123 9.36 0.61 2.20
C ILE A 123 10.09 1.94 2.36
N SER A 124 10.98 2.04 3.35
CA SER A 124 11.69 3.29 3.66
C SER A 124 12.67 3.70 2.55
N ALA A 125 13.23 2.75 1.81
CA ALA A 125 14.13 3.00 0.69
C ALA A 125 13.39 3.40 -0.59
N ALA A 126 12.19 2.84 -0.83
CA ALA A 126 11.37 3.19 -1.97
C ALA A 126 10.80 4.62 -1.88
N ALA A 127 10.55 5.10 -0.66
CA ALA A 127 9.88 6.37 -0.44
C ALA A 127 10.67 7.61 -0.91
N PRO A 128 11.98 7.76 -0.65
CA PRO A 128 12.78 8.86 -1.21
C PRO A 128 12.85 8.85 -2.74
N VAL A 129 12.89 7.66 -3.37
CA VAL A 129 12.85 7.53 -4.83
C VAL A 129 11.54 8.07 -5.37
N ALA A 130 10.42 7.68 -4.74
CA ALA A 130 9.12 8.22 -5.10
C ALA A 130 9.06 9.74 -4.89
N GLY A 131 9.51 10.25 -3.73
CA GLY A 131 9.56 11.68 -3.46
C GLY A 131 10.40 12.46 -4.48
N ALA A 132 11.57 11.93 -4.87
CA ALA A 132 12.44 12.52 -5.88
C ALA A 132 11.81 12.59 -7.27
N MET A 133 10.91 11.67 -7.60
CA MET A 133 10.17 11.64 -8.86
C MET A 133 8.86 12.43 -8.82
N LEU A 134 8.35 12.74 -7.62
CA LEU A 134 7.10 13.47 -7.44
C LEU A 134 7.34 14.98 -7.37
N GLU A 135 8.43 15.42 -6.76
CA GLU A 135 8.67 16.84 -6.49
C GLU A 135 9.88 17.37 -7.24
N GLU A 136 9.95 18.68 -7.46
CA GLU A 136 11.10 19.32 -8.12
C GLU A 136 12.13 19.84 -7.10
N ARG A 137 11.63 20.51 -6.04
CA ARG A 137 12.45 21.19 -5.04
C ARG A 137 13.06 20.17 -4.08
N PRO A 138 14.35 20.29 -3.71
CA PRO A 138 15.02 19.31 -2.86
C PRO A 138 14.33 19.05 -1.52
N LEU A 139 13.84 20.10 -0.87
CA LEU A 139 13.12 19.97 0.41
C LEU A 139 11.81 19.19 0.24
N ASP A 140 11.05 19.50 -0.81
CA ASP A 140 9.75 18.89 -1.08
C ASP A 140 9.92 17.40 -1.42
N LYS A 141 10.99 17.03 -2.16
CA LYS A 141 11.36 15.62 -2.41
C LYS A 141 11.57 14.83 -1.12
N VAL A 142 12.32 15.42 -0.18
CA VAL A 142 12.59 14.80 1.13
C VAL A 142 11.30 14.68 1.94
N LEU A 143 10.51 15.74 2.01
CA LEU A 143 9.23 15.75 2.72
C LEU A 143 8.26 14.71 2.13
N ALA A 144 8.15 14.61 0.81
CA ALA A 144 7.35 13.60 0.14
C ALA A 144 7.82 12.18 0.52
N GLY A 145 9.13 11.91 0.52
CA GLY A 145 9.67 10.63 0.97
C GLY A 145 9.34 10.32 2.44
N VAL A 146 9.47 11.29 3.34
CA VAL A 146 9.11 11.15 4.76
C VAL A 146 7.62 10.85 4.93
N VAL A 147 6.76 11.57 4.20
CA VAL A 147 5.31 11.36 4.26
C VAL A 147 4.93 9.99 3.72
N ILE A 148 5.52 9.55 2.60
CA ILE A 148 5.23 8.22 2.01
C ILE A 148 5.67 7.11 2.98
N ALA A 149 6.91 7.11 3.45
CA ALA A 149 7.41 6.10 4.39
C ALA A 149 6.64 6.13 5.71
N GLY A 150 6.46 7.33 6.28
CA GLY A 150 5.77 7.55 7.54
C GLY A 150 4.31 7.08 7.48
N THR A 151 3.60 7.37 6.40
CA THR A 151 2.20 6.94 6.23
C THR A 151 2.10 5.42 6.07
N ALA A 152 2.98 4.80 5.29
CA ALA A 152 2.99 3.34 5.14
C ALA A 152 3.22 2.64 6.49
N HIS A 153 4.19 3.11 7.28
CA HIS A 153 4.47 2.59 8.61
C HIS A 153 3.35 2.88 9.61
N LEU A 154 2.76 4.08 9.58
CA LEU A 154 1.62 4.45 10.41
C LEU A 154 0.42 3.54 10.16
N VAL A 155 0.07 3.31 8.89
CA VAL A 155 -1.06 2.44 8.51
C VAL A 155 -0.83 1.01 8.99
N ASN A 156 0.40 0.49 8.85
CA ASN A 156 0.78 -0.82 9.39
C ASN A 156 0.67 -0.87 10.94
N LEU A 157 1.02 0.20 11.65
CA LEU A 157 0.93 0.25 13.12
C LEU A 157 -0.51 0.31 13.64
N VAL A 158 -1.43 0.95 12.92
CA VAL A 158 -2.84 0.98 13.33
C VAL A 158 -3.60 -0.29 12.93
N ASP A 159 -3.02 -1.16 12.10
CA ASP A 159 -3.61 -2.41 11.64
C ASP A 159 -3.58 -3.55 12.69
N VAL A 160 -4.05 -3.23 13.90
CA VAL A 160 -4.12 -4.19 15.02
C VAL A 160 -5.52 -4.77 15.22
N ARG A 161 -6.54 -4.13 14.64
CA ARG A 161 -7.95 -4.54 14.75
C ARG A 161 -8.67 -4.30 13.42
N PRO A 162 -9.72 -5.09 13.11
CA PRO A 162 -10.46 -4.95 11.86
C PRO A 162 -10.94 -3.52 11.61
N GLY A 163 -10.76 -3.04 10.39
CA GLY A 163 -11.26 -1.75 9.96
C GLY A 163 -10.43 -0.54 10.38
N ARG A 164 -9.44 -0.66 11.28
CA ARG A 164 -8.62 0.49 11.72
C ARG A 164 -7.75 1.05 10.61
N ALA A 165 -7.01 0.20 9.90
CA ALA A 165 -6.19 0.63 8.77
C ALA A 165 -7.04 1.23 7.64
N ALA A 166 -8.15 0.58 7.30
CA ALA A 166 -9.10 1.11 6.33
C ALA A 166 -9.67 2.47 6.75
N GLY A 167 -10.05 2.63 8.01
CA GLY A 167 -10.50 3.92 8.56
C GLY A 167 -9.42 5.00 8.48
N ALA A 168 -8.18 4.67 8.84
CA ALA A 168 -7.05 5.60 8.79
C ALA A 168 -6.74 6.11 7.37
N VAL A 169 -7.02 5.30 6.34
CA VAL A 169 -6.83 5.68 4.94
C VAL A 169 -8.08 6.40 4.38
N LEU A 170 -9.29 5.89 4.66
CA LEU A 170 -10.52 6.39 4.06
C LEU A 170 -11.03 7.67 4.70
N ALA A 171 -10.84 7.86 6.02
CA ALA A 171 -11.29 9.07 6.72
C ALA A 171 -10.68 10.36 6.13
N PRO A 172 -9.35 10.48 5.92
CA PRO A 172 -8.78 11.67 5.29
C PRO A 172 -9.12 11.77 3.80
N ALA A 173 -9.41 10.65 3.13
CA ALA A 173 -9.82 10.65 1.71
C ALA A 173 -11.29 11.07 1.51
N ALA A 174 -12.16 10.88 2.50
CA ALA A 174 -13.60 11.07 2.39
C ALA A 174 -14.02 12.46 1.86
N PRO A 175 -13.45 13.60 2.30
CA PRO A 175 -13.80 14.91 1.75
C PRO A 175 -13.56 15.02 0.25
N GLY A 176 -12.48 14.45 -0.27
CA GLY A 176 -12.17 14.43 -1.71
C GLY A 176 -13.10 13.50 -2.50
N LEU A 177 -13.55 12.41 -1.88
CA LEU A 177 -14.53 11.49 -2.47
C LEU A 177 -15.94 12.10 -2.55
N LEU A 178 -16.31 12.91 -1.55
CA LEU A 178 -17.64 13.51 -1.43
C LEU A 178 -17.78 14.84 -2.18
N ARG A 179 -16.68 15.61 -2.36
CA ARG A 179 -16.71 16.88 -3.08
C ARG A 179 -16.88 16.69 -4.60
N LYS A 180 -17.72 17.53 -5.20
CA LYS A 180 -17.84 17.69 -6.66
C LYS A 180 -17.03 18.93 -7.09
N GLY A 181 -16.31 18.86 -8.20
CA GLY A 181 -15.51 19.97 -8.75
C GLY A 181 -13.99 19.88 -8.49
N PRO A 182 -13.20 20.90 -8.90
CA PRO A 182 -11.73 20.91 -8.84
C PRO A 182 -11.16 20.75 -7.41
N ALA A 183 -11.91 21.17 -6.40
CA ALA A 183 -11.54 21.02 -4.99
C ALA A 183 -11.64 19.57 -4.45
N GLY A 184 -12.12 18.62 -5.26
CA GLY A 184 -12.07 17.18 -4.98
C GLY A 184 -10.93 16.47 -5.71
N GLU A 185 -10.03 17.22 -6.35
CA GLU A 185 -8.82 16.66 -6.98
C GLU A 185 -7.79 16.35 -5.88
N PRO A 186 -7.13 15.18 -5.92
CA PRO A 186 -5.93 14.99 -5.11
C PRO A 186 -4.93 16.10 -5.49
N ALA A 187 -4.27 16.70 -4.50
CA ALA A 187 -3.25 17.72 -4.75
C ALA A 187 -2.26 17.17 -5.79
N ALA A 188 -2.11 17.91 -6.89
CA ALA A 188 -1.29 17.55 -8.04
C ALA A 188 0.20 17.59 -7.70
#